data_AF-A0A0F9LE03-F1
#
_entry.id   AF-A0A0F9LE03-F1
#
_cell.length_a   1.000
_cell.length_b   1.000
_cell.length_c   1.000
_cell.angle_alpha   90.00
_cell.angle_beta   90.00
_cell.angle_gamma   90.00
#
_symmetry.space_group_name_H-M   'P 1'
#
loop_
_entity.id
_entity.type
_entity.pdbx_description
1 polymer ?
#
loop_
_entity_poly.entity_id
_entity_poly.type
_entity_poly.pdbx_seq_one_letter_code
_entity_poly.pdbx_strand_id
1 'polypeptide(L)'
;MKTYLTNLLTEKGITSSIYNDMPIDGHFELTYEMQIDFICSMPQPIQQQIRKTFVKIDFANGDVKHFWDHMTTGMLESCVY
;
A
#
# COMPACT_ATOMS: atom_id res chain seq x y z
N MET A 1 11.17 -4.05 2.61
CA MET A 1 9.72 -3.95 2.40
C MET A 1 9.40 -3.10 1.18
N LYS A 2 9.99 -1.89 1.05
CA LYS A 2 9.85 -0.98 -0.10
C LYS A 2 9.89 -1.66 -1.48
N THR A 3 10.99 -2.32 -1.84
CA THR A 3 11.12 -3.03 -3.14
C THR A 3 10.02 -4.06 -3.39
N TYR A 4 9.60 -4.80 -2.35
CA TYR A 4 8.54 -5.79 -2.48
C TYR A 4 7.20 -5.14 -2.81
N LEU A 5 6.84 -4.07 -2.10
CA LEU A 5 5.58 -3.35 -2.34
C LEU A 5 5.60 -2.67 -3.71
N THR A 6 6.71 -2.03 -4.09
CA THR A 6 6.88 -1.43 -5.43
C THR A 6 6.61 -2.47 -6.53
N ASN A 7 7.26 -3.63 -6.45
CA ASN A 7 7.07 -4.69 -7.45
C ASN A 7 5.63 -5.20 -7.45
N LEU A 8 5.04 -5.46 -6.28
CA LEU A 8 3.67 -5.95 -6.16
C LEU A 8 2.67 -4.99 -6.84
N LEU A 9 2.79 -3.69 -6.58
CA LEU A 9 1.89 -2.68 -7.15
C LEU A 9 2.01 -2.61 -8.68
N THR A 10 3.24 -2.67 -9.19
CA THR A 10 3.50 -2.65 -10.63
C THR A 10 3.01 -3.94 -11.30
N GLU A 11 3.29 -5.10 -10.72
CA GLU A 11 2.87 -6.41 -11.24
C GLU A 11 1.33 -6.56 -11.27
N LYS A 12 0.64 -5.94 -10.30
CA LYS A 12 -0.83 -5.95 -10.24
C LYS A 12 -1.50 -4.86 -11.07
N GLY A 13 -0.71 -4.03 -11.77
CA GLY A 13 -1.24 -2.95 -12.61
C GLY A 13 -1.93 -1.85 -11.79
N ILE A 14 -1.63 -1.73 -10.50
CA ILE A 14 -2.21 -0.70 -9.62
C ILE A 14 -1.57 0.66 -9.94
N THR A 15 -0.27 0.69 -10.18
CA THR A 15 0.44 1.88 -10.67
C THR A 15 1.63 1.51 -11.54
N SER A 16 1.92 2.36 -12.53
CA SER A 16 3.13 2.28 -13.35
C SER A 16 4.37 2.88 -12.67
N SER A 17 4.18 3.71 -11.63
CA SER A 17 5.25 4.37 -10.89
C SER A 17 4.78 4.68 -9.46
N ILE A 18 5.65 4.48 -8.47
CA ILE A 18 5.34 4.82 -7.08
C ILE A 18 5.27 6.32 -6.82
N TYR A 19 5.83 7.13 -7.72
CA TYR A 19 5.80 8.59 -7.63
C TYR A 19 4.49 9.19 -8.18
N ASN A 20 3.61 8.36 -8.76
CA ASN A 20 2.30 8.82 -9.20
C ASN A 20 1.42 9.12 -7.98
N ASP A 21 0.51 10.07 -8.17
CA ASP A 21 -0.57 10.32 -7.21
C ASP A 21 -1.52 9.12 -7.15
N MET A 22 -1.99 8.83 -5.94
CA MET A 22 -3.06 7.88 -5.70
C MET A 22 -4.40 8.56 -5.98
N PRO A 23 -5.30 7.92 -6.75
CA PRO A 23 -6.64 8.45 -6.98
C PRO A 23 -7.51 8.22 -5.75
N ILE A 24 -7.44 9.13 -4.78
CA ILE A 24 -8.19 9.08 -3.53
C ILE A 24 -9.16 10.26 -3.50
N ASP A 25 -10.46 9.98 -3.39
CA ASP A 25 -11.48 11.03 -3.32
C ASP A 25 -11.25 11.94 -2.09
N GLY A 26 -11.20 13.25 -2.33
CA GLY A 26 -11.04 14.25 -1.28
C GLY A 26 -9.60 14.44 -0.78
N HIS A 27 -8.62 13.73 -1.34
CA HIS A 27 -7.21 13.89 -1.01
C HIS A 27 -6.38 14.17 -2.27
N PHE A 28 -5.47 15.15 -2.17
CA PHE A 28 -4.57 15.54 -3.25
C PHE A 28 -3.12 15.31 -2.81
N GLU A 29 -2.20 15.13 -3.77
CA GLU A 29 -0.75 15.05 -3.55
C GLU A 29 -0.27 13.85 -2.68
N LEU A 30 -1.10 12.82 -2.52
CA LEU A 30 -0.70 11.58 -1.86
C LEU A 30 -0.19 10.58 -2.90
N THR A 31 1.10 10.31 -2.89
CA THR A 31 1.71 9.35 -3.81
C THR A 31 1.75 7.94 -3.23
N TYR A 32 1.84 6.92 -4.10
CA TYR A 32 2.03 5.54 -3.66
C TYR A 32 3.31 5.38 -2.81
N GLU A 33 4.35 6.15 -3.11
CA GLU A 33 5.58 6.18 -2.32
C GLU A 33 5.34 6.57 -0.87
N MET A 34 4.51 7.60 -0.61
CA MET A 34 4.22 8.04 0.76
C MET A 34 3.60 6.91 1.59
N GLN A 35 2.68 6.15 1.01
CA GLN A 35 2.09 4.99 1.68
C GLN A 35 3.10 3.84 1.87
N ILE A 36 3.96 3.59 0.88
CA ILE A 36 5.04 2.60 1.02
C ILE A 36 5.96 2.98 2.17
N ASP A 37 6.35 4.26 2.25
CA ASP A 37 7.25 4.77 3.28
C ASP A 37 6.59 4.73 4.66
N PHE A 38 5.29 5.05 4.75
CA PHE A 38 4.50 4.87 5.97
C PHE A 38 4.53 3.40 6.44
N ILE A 39 4.23 2.44 5.57
CA ILE A 39 4.31 1.02 5.91
C ILE A 39 5.73 0.62 6.34
N CYS A 40 6.76 1.12 5.65
CA CYS A 40 8.15 0.82 5.97
C CYS A 40 8.62 1.44 7.30
N SER A 41 7.96 2.49 7.78
CA SER A 41 8.23 3.11 9.09
C SER A 41 7.64 2.35 10.28
N MET A 42 6.67 1.47 10.05
CA MET A 42 6.05 0.66 11.10
C MET A 42 7.01 -0.38 11.69
N PRO A 43 6.80 -0.85 12.93
CA PRO A 43 7.55 -1.96 13.52
C PRO A 43 7.64 -3.19 12.61
N GLN A 44 8.79 -3.86 12.61
CA GLN A 44 9.06 -5.04 11.77
C GLN A 44 7.99 -6.15 11.87
N PRO A 45 7.42 -6.49 13.05
CA PRO A 45 6.34 -7.47 13.13
C PRO A 45 5.10 -7.08 12.33
N ILE A 46 4.75 -5.79 12.31
CA ILE A 46 3.62 -5.27 11.54
C ILE A 46 3.90 -5.36 10.04
N GLN A 47 5.11 -4.96 9.61
CA GLN A 47 5.51 -5.11 8.20
C GLN A 47 5.43 -6.56 7.72
N GLN A 48 5.86 -7.52 8.56
CA GLN A 48 5.77 -8.94 8.24
C GLN A 48 4.31 -9.41 8.13
N GLN A 49 3.43 -8.93 9.01
CA GLN A 49 2.00 -9.24 8.94
C GLN A 49 1.38 -8.70 7.65
N ILE A 50 1.65 -7.44 7.29
CA ILE A 50 1.19 -6.82 6.04
C ILE A 50 1.64 -7.65 4.84
N ARG A 51 2.93 -8.01 4.78
CA ARG A 51 3.45 -8.86 3.70
C ARG A 51 2.75 -10.22 3.63
N LYS A 52 2.55 -10.89 4.77
CA LYS A 52 1.83 -12.17 4.82
C LYS A 52 0.41 -12.04 4.28
N THR A 53 -0.29 -10.95 4.61
CA THR A 53 -1.64 -10.69 4.10
C THR A 53 -1.63 -10.47 2.59
N PHE A 54 -0.72 -9.67 2.04
CA PHE A 54 -0.59 -9.51 0.59
C PHE A 54 -0.31 -10.82 -0.13
N VAL A 55 0.66 -11.61 0.36
CA VAL A 55 0.97 -12.93 -0.22
C VAL A 55 -0.25 -13.86 -0.17
N LYS A 56 -1.02 -13.83 0.92
CA LYS A 56 -2.23 -14.63 1.06
C LYS A 56 -3.31 -14.22 0.07
N ILE A 57 -3.55 -12.92 -0.09
CA ILE A 57 -4.53 -12.39 -1.05
C ILE A 57 -4.12 -12.76 -2.47
N ASP A 58 -2.85 -12.53 -2.81
CA ASP A 58 -2.28 -12.86 -4.11
C ASP A 58 -2.42 -14.34 -4.45
N PHE A 59 -2.06 -15.23 -3.51
CA PHE A 59 -2.19 -16.67 -3.69
C PHE A 59 -3.65 -17.12 -3.84
N ALA A 60 -4.59 -16.43 -3.18
CA ALA A 60 -6.01 -16.72 -3.29
C ALA A 60 -6.65 -16.12 -4.56
N ASN A 61 -5.87 -15.51 -5.47
CA ASN A 61 -6.35 -14.70 -6.59
C ASN A 61 -7.34 -13.62 -6.15
N GLY A 62 -7.14 -13.09 -4.94
CA GLY A 62 -7.95 -12.02 -4.38
C GLY A 62 -7.53 -10.65 -4.91
N ASP A 63 -8.35 -9.65 -4.62
CA ASP A 63 -8.08 -8.27 -5.02
C ASP A 63 -7.04 -7.62 -4.08
N VAL A 64 -5.81 -7.51 -4.57
CA VAL A 64 -4.70 -6.82 -3.89
C VAL A 64 -4.99 -5.33 -3.72
N LYS A 65 -5.68 -4.71 -4.68
CA LYS A 65 -6.00 -3.27 -4.63
C LYS A 65 -6.95 -2.98 -3.48
N HIS A 66 -7.95 -3.83 -3.25
CA HIS A 66 -8.87 -3.66 -2.13
C HIS A 66 -8.14 -3.60 -0.77
N PHE A 67 -7.15 -4.46 -0.53
CA PHE A 67 -6.38 -4.40 0.71
C PHE A 67 -5.41 -3.21 0.75
N TRP A 68 -4.85 -2.82 -0.40
CA TRP A 68 -4.07 -1.59 -0.52
C TRP A 68 -4.89 -0.37 -0.10
N ASP A 69 -6.08 -0.19 -0.67
CA ASP A 69 -6.99 0.92 -0.38
C ASP A 69 -7.44 0.94 1.09
N HIS A 70 -7.67 -0.23 1.69
CA HIS A 70 -7.96 -0.35 3.10
C HIS A 70 -6.83 0.19 3.99
N MET A 71 -5.57 -0.14 3.66
CA MET A 71 -4.42 0.42 4.39
C MET A 71 -4.26 1.92 4.13
N THR A 72 -4.55 2.39 2.93
CA THR A 72 -4.51 3.82 2.59
C THR A 72 -5.47 4.59 3.47
N THR A 73 -6.69 4.07 3.67
CA THR A 73 -7.69 4.65 4.57
C THR A 73 -7.16 4.75 6.01
N GLY A 74 -6.56 3.67 6.54
CA GLY A 74 -5.98 3.70 7.88
C GLY A 74 -4.79 4.67 8.03
N MET A 75 -3.98 4.84 6.98
CA MET A 75 -2.92 5.86 6.95
C MET A 75 -3.51 7.27 7.03
N LEU A 76 -4.53 7.56 6.22
CA LEU A 76 -5.22 8.85 6.21
C LEU A 76 -5.80 9.20 7.58
N GLU A 77 -6.49 8.26 8.20
CA GLU A 77 -7.02 8.42 9.56
C GLU A 77 -5.91 8.69 10.58
N SER A 78 -4.74 8.07 10.44
CA SER A 78 -3.60 8.27 11.34
C SER A 78 -2.90 9.62 11.13
N CYS A 79 -3.00 10.24 9.95
CA CYS A 79 -2.40 11.54 9.65
C CYS A 79 -3.28 12.73 10.03
N VAL A 80 -4.59 12.52 10.23
CA VAL A 80 -5.55 13.58 10.60
C VAL A 80 -5.59 13.81 12.13
N TYR A 81 -4.94 12.95 12.93
CA TYR A 81 -4.76 13.10 14.38
C TYR A 81 -3.31 13.45 14.73
#